data_AF-A0A126P4F2-F1
#
_entry.id   AF-A0A126P4F2-F1
#
_cell.length_a   1.000
_cell.length_b   1.000
_cell.length_c   1.000
_cell.angle_alpha   90.00
_cell.angle_beta   90.00
_cell.angle_gamma   90.00
#
_symmetry.space_group_name_H-M   'P 1'
#
loop_
_entity.id
_entity.type
_entity.pdbx_description
1 polymer ?
#
loop_
_entity_poly.entity_id
_entity_poly.type
_entity_poly.pdbx_seq_one_letter_code
_entity_poly.pdbx_strand_id
1 'polypeptide(L)'
;MIPIKKFPFDTLAELIHSLGERGKTAKALEINPRTLLTRMQDPATFTVGELLKVAKLARINLSVVVALAEHQIKNPIEPPAPILGRPARLY
;
A
#
# COMPACT_ATOMS: atom_id res chain seq x y z
N MET A 1 18.36 -15.27 -3.96
CA MET A 1 17.93 -13.93 -4.42
C MET A 1 17.01 -14.14 -5.62
N ILE A 2 15.70 -14.03 -5.46
CA ILE A 2 14.77 -14.14 -6.59
C ILE A 2 14.88 -12.82 -7.38
N PRO A 3 15.24 -12.84 -8.68
CA PRO A 3 15.31 -11.62 -9.46
C PRO A 3 13.89 -11.05 -9.55
N ILE A 4 13.67 -9.91 -8.90
CA ILE A 4 12.44 -9.15 -9.06
C ILE A 4 12.49 -8.63 -10.50
N LYS A 5 11.87 -9.37 -11.43
CA LYS A 5 11.51 -8.87 -12.75
C LYS A 5 10.92 -7.49 -12.50
N LYS A 6 11.51 -6.40 -13.04
CA LYS A 6 11.08 -5.02 -12.76
C LYS A 6 9.58 -4.92 -13.01
N PHE A 7 8.78 -5.04 -11.95
CA PHE A 7 7.36 -4.77 -12.00
C PHE A 7 7.23 -3.25 -12.13
N PRO A 8 6.17 -2.74 -12.77
CA PRO A 8 5.97 -1.31 -12.92
C PRO A 8 5.59 -0.61 -11.59
N PHE A 9 5.86 -1.27 -10.46
CA PHE A 9 5.50 -0.84 -9.11
C PHE A 9 6.70 -1.17 -8.20
N ASP A 10 7.13 -0.19 -7.43
CA ASP A 10 8.25 -0.31 -6.47
C ASP A 10 7.74 -0.54 -5.03
N THR A 11 6.45 -0.29 -4.79
CA THR A 11 5.81 -0.44 -3.47
C THR A 11 4.50 -1.22 -3.52
N LEU A 12 4.09 -1.78 -2.37
CA LEU A 12 2.78 -2.43 -2.24
C LEU A 12 1.64 -1.43 -2.46
N ALA A 13 1.82 -0.19 -1.99
CA ALA A 13 0.86 0.90 -2.21
C ALA A 13 0.64 1.18 -3.71
N GLU A 14 1.70 1.28 -4.51
CA GLU A 14 1.61 1.47 -5.96
C GLU A 14 0.92 0.31 -6.66
N LEU A 15 1.25 -0.93 -6.27
CA LEU A 15 0.55 -2.11 -6.78
C LEU A 15 -0.95 -1.97 -6.51
N ILE A 16 -1.36 -1.68 -5.27
CA ILE A 16 -2.78 -1.54 -4.89
C ILE A 16 -3.45 -0.39 -5.64
N HIS A 17 -2.75 0.72 -5.87
CA HIS A 17 -3.25 1.84 -6.68
C HIS A 17 -3.49 1.45 -8.13
N SER A 18 -2.65 0.59 -8.70
CA SER A 18 -2.81 0.12 -10.08
C SER A 18 -4.02 -0.81 -10.29
N LEU A 19 -4.53 -1.43 -9.21
CA LEU A 19 -5.71 -2.31 -9.26
C LEU A 19 -7.03 -1.53 -9.47
N GLY A 20 -7.00 -0.21 -9.35
CA GLY A 20 -8.12 0.66 -9.65
C GLY A 20 -8.60 1.48 -8.45
N GLU A 21 -9.89 1.80 -8.45
CA GLU A 21 -10.49 2.65 -7.42
C GLU A 21 -10.39 2.01 -6.03
N ARG A 22 -9.83 2.76 -5.08
CA ARG A 22 -9.66 2.37 -3.67
C ARG A 22 -10.92 1.74 -3.04
N GLY A 23 -12.12 2.23 -3.35
CA GLY A 23 -13.37 1.67 -2.84
C GLY A 23 -13.65 0.25 -3.36
N LYS A 24 -13.41 0.00 -4.65
CA LYS A 24 -13.56 -1.32 -5.27
C LYS A 24 -12.50 -2.29 -4.76
N THR A 25 -11.26 -1.83 -4.65
CA THR A 25 -10.15 -2.62 -4.10
C THR A 25 -10.41 -3.00 -2.63
N ALA A 26 -10.83 -2.05 -1.80
CA ALA A 26 -11.18 -2.31 -0.40
C ALA A 26 -12.32 -3.34 -0.28
N LYS A 27 -13.36 -3.22 -1.14
CA LYS A 27 -14.45 -4.20 -1.20
C LYS A 27 -13.96 -5.60 -1.60
N ALA A 28 -13.08 -5.71 -2.58
CA ALA A 28 -12.49 -6.99 -3.01
C ALA A 28 -11.59 -7.62 -1.93
N LEU A 29 -11.00 -6.80 -1.06
CA LEU A 29 -10.22 -7.24 0.10
C LEU A 29 -11.09 -7.54 1.33
N GLU A 30 -12.39 -7.21 1.28
CA GLU A 30 -13.35 -7.29 2.38
C GLU A 30 -12.96 -6.43 3.60
N ILE A 31 -12.40 -5.25 3.34
CA ILE A 31 -12.01 -4.29 4.38
C ILE A 31 -12.62 -2.90 4.10
N ASN A 32 -12.64 -2.05 5.13
CA ASN A 32 -13.07 -0.68 4.98
C ASN A 32 -12.04 0.12 4.15
N PRO A 33 -12.45 1.02 3.24
CA PRO A 33 -11.53 1.89 2.50
C PRO A 33 -10.56 2.70 3.38
N ARG A 34 -10.97 3.07 4.60
CA ARG A 34 -10.10 3.73 5.57
C ARG A 34 -9.03 2.79 6.12
N THR A 35 -9.39 1.54 6.40
CA THR A 35 -8.43 0.50 6.80
C THR A 35 -7.43 0.24 5.68
N LEU A 36 -7.88 0.16 4.42
CA LEU A 36 -6.99 0.00 3.28
C LEU A 36 -5.96 1.14 3.20
N LEU A 37 -6.36 2.39 3.45
CA LEU A 37 -5.45 3.53 3.46
C LEU A 37 -4.36 3.37 4.53
N THR A 38 -4.74 3.00 5.75
CA THR A 38 -3.78 2.76 6.84
C THR A 38 -2.82 1.63 6.50
N ARG A 39 -3.33 0.53 5.91
CA ARG A 39 -2.54 -0.62 5.49
C ARG A 39 -1.55 -0.27 4.37
N MET A 40 -1.93 0.62 3.46
CA MET A 40 -1.04 1.12 2.40
C MET A 40 0.05 2.06 2.93
N GLN A 41 -0.21 2.79 4.00
CA GLN A 41 0.79 3.64 4.68
C GLN A 41 1.75 2.80 5.52
N ASP A 42 1.22 1.80 6.22
CA ASP A 42 1.98 0.86 7.04
C ASP A 42 1.70 -0.60 6.61
N PRO A 43 2.52 -1.12 5.66
CA PRO A 43 2.35 -2.47 5.13
C PRO A 43 2.53 -3.57 6.17
N ALA A 44 3.23 -3.31 7.28
CA ALA A 44 3.45 -4.30 8.33
C ALA A 44 2.14 -4.71 9.01
N THR A 45 1.11 -3.88 8.88
CA THR A 45 -0.19 -4.15 9.48
C THR A 45 -1.07 -5.07 8.62
N PHE A 46 -0.71 -5.35 7.37
CA PHE A 46 -1.42 -6.34 6.55
C PHE A 46 -1.32 -7.73 7.13
N THR A 47 -2.46 -8.42 7.20
CA THR A 47 -2.50 -9.85 7.47
C THR A 47 -2.11 -10.65 6.24
N VAL A 48 -1.59 -11.86 6.44
CA VAL A 48 -1.27 -12.80 5.34
C VAL A 48 -2.49 -13.06 4.46
N GLY A 49 -3.69 -13.14 5.05
CA GLY A 49 -4.95 -13.31 4.33
C GLY A 49 -5.27 -12.14 3.39
N GLU A 50 -5.07 -10.90 3.85
CA GLU A 50 -5.25 -9.71 3.01
C GLU A 50 -4.21 -9.67 1.88
N LEU A 51 -2.93 -9.96 2.15
CA LEU A 51 -1.88 -10.02 1.12
C LEU A 51 -2.18 -11.09 0.06
N LEU A 52 -2.74 -12.24 0.46
CA LEU A 52 -3.17 -13.27 -0.47
C LEU A 52 -4.32 -12.79 -1.37
N LYS A 53 -5.27 -12.02 -0.84
CA LYS A 53 -6.34 -11.42 -1.66
C LYS A 53 -5.77 -10.38 -2.63
N VAL A 54 -4.81 -9.55 -2.21
CA VAL A 54 -4.09 -8.62 -3.10
C VAL A 54 -3.39 -9.37 -4.23
N ALA A 55 -2.66 -10.44 -3.91
CA ALA A 55 -1.97 -11.29 -4.89
C ALA A 55 -2.94 -11.87 -5.93
N LYS A 56 -4.09 -12.39 -5.48
CA LYS A 56 -5.15 -12.90 -6.35
C LYS A 56 -5.74 -11.81 -7.24
N LEU A 57 -6.01 -10.64 -6.69
CA LEU A 57 -6.60 -9.51 -7.41
C LEU A 57 -5.64 -8.98 -8.50
N ALA A 58 -4.35 -8.90 -8.16
CA ALA A 58 -3.29 -8.48 -9.06
C ALA A 58 -2.83 -9.57 -10.04
N ARG A 59 -3.29 -10.82 -9.88
CA ARG A 59 -2.85 -12.00 -10.63
C ARG A 59 -1.32 -12.20 -10.59
N ILE A 60 -0.71 -11.97 -9.44
CA ILE A 60 0.73 -12.19 -9.20
C ILE A 60 0.95 -13.13 -8.01
N ASN A 61 2.17 -13.64 -7.88
CA ASN A 61 2.53 -14.53 -6.78
C ASN A 61 2.55 -13.79 -5.45
N LEU A 62 2.09 -14.47 -4.39
CA LEU A 62 2.13 -13.94 -3.02
C LEU A 62 3.55 -13.52 -2.60
N SER A 63 4.57 -14.27 -3.01
CA SER A 63 5.97 -13.95 -2.72
C SER A 63 6.40 -12.58 -3.26
N VAL A 64 5.85 -12.16 -4.41
CA VAL A 64 6.12 -10.82 -4.98
C VAL A 64 5.44 -9.75 -4.15
N VAL A 65 4.17 -9.98 -3.75
CA VAL A 65 3.42 -9.05 -2.89
C VAL A 65 4.11 -8.87 -1.54
N VAL A 66 4.58 -9.96 -0.93
CA VAL A 66 5.34 -9.94 0.33
C VAL A 66 6.66 -9.19 0.14
N ALA A 67 7.39 -9.43 -0.95
CA ALA A 67 8.62 -8.70 -1.24
C ALA A 67 8.39 -7.19 -1.39
N LEU A 68 7.28 -6.77 -2.01
CA LEU A 68 6.89 -5.36 -2.12
C LEU A 68 6.52 -4.76 -0.76
N ALA A 69 5.81 -5.52 0.09
CA ALA A 69 5.50 -5.11 1.45
C ALA A 69 6.77 -4.92 2.28
N GLU A 70 7.68 -5.90 2.26
CA GLU A 70 8.98 -5.84 2.94
C GLU A 70 9.84 -4.68 2.43
N HIS A 71 9.85 -4.45 1.11
CA HIS A 71 10.58 -3.34 0.50
C HIS A 71 10.07 -2.00 1.01
N GLN A 72 8.75 -1.82 1.07
CA GLN A 72 8.12 -0.60 1.56
C GLN A 72 8.26 -0.43 3.08
N ILE A 73 8.31 -1.51 3.87
CA ILE A 73 8.63 -1.44 5.31
C ILE A 73 10.06 -0.95 5.54
N LYS A 74 11.01 -1.41 4.71
CA LYS A 74 12.43 -1.00 4.79
C LYS A 74 12.67 0.40 4.22
N ASN A 75 11.84 0.83 3.27
CA ASN A 75 11.90 2.12 2.60
C ASN A 75 10.53 2.82 2.74
N PRO A 76 10.18 3.29 3.95
CA PRO A 76 8.88 3.90 4.19
C PRO A 76 8.69 5.12 3.29
N ILE A 77 7.49 5.24 2.72
CA ILE A 77 7.09 6.42 1.95
C ILE A 77 6.98 7.56 2.96
N GLU A 78 7.88 8.55 2.87
CA GLU A 78 7.80 9.73 3.72
C GLU A 78 6.42 10.38 3.52
N PRO A 79 5.63 10.58 4.60
CA PRO A 79 4.42 11.37 4.47
C PRO A 79 4.82 12.77 3.98
N PRO A 80 4.06 13.37 3.05
CA PRO A 80 4.33 14.75 2.65
C PRO A 80 4.38 15.61 3.91
N ALA A 81 5.45 16.40 4.05
CA ALA A 81 5.66 17.24 5.22
C ALA A 81 4.36 18.01 5.53
N PRO A 82 3.92 18.05 6.81
CA PRO A 82 2.76 18.85 7.17
C PRO A 82 3.00 20.27 6.67
N ILE A 83 2.04 20.82 5.92
CA ILE A 83 2.12 22.21 5.43
C ILE A 83 2.30 23.09 6.68
N LEU A 84 3.53 23.52 6.91
CA LEU A 84 3.88 24.48 7.95
C LEU A 84 3.16 25.79 7.61
N GLY A 85 2.09 26.07 8.34
CA GLY A 85 1.52 27.41 8.47
C GLY A 85 0.25 27.68 7.67
N ARG A 86 -0.86 27.86 8.39
CA ARG A 86 -1.48 29.20 8.33
C ARG A 86 -1.03 29.93 9.59
N PRO A 87 -0.49 31.16 9.51
CA PRO A 87 -0.21 31.93 10.70
C PRO A 87 -1.50 32.01 11.53
N ALA A 88 -1.40 31.74 12.83
CA ALA A 88 -2.49 32.03 13.76
C ALA A 88 -2.82 33.53 13.59
N ARG A 89 -4.05 33.85 13.19
CA ARG A 89 -4.52 35.23 13.27
C ARG A 89 -4.58 35.59 14.75
N LEU A 90 -3.58 36.33 15.21
CA LEU A 90 -3.64 37.06 16.48
C LEU A 90 -4.73 38.13 16.30
N TYR A 91 -5.89 37.90 16.91
CA TYR A 91 -6.87 38.94 17.22
C TYR A 91 -6.94 39.07 18.73
#